data_AF-A0A7V3ZW68-F1
#
_entry.id   AF-A0A7V3ZW68-F1
#
_cell.length_a   1.000
_cell.length_b   1.000
_cell.length_c   1.000
_cell.angle_alpha   90.00
_cell.angle_beta   90.00
_cell.angle_gamma   90.00
#
_symmetry.space_group_name_H-M   'P 1'
#
loop_
_entity.id
_entity.type
_entity.pdbx_description
1 polymer ?
#
loop_
_entity_poly.entity_id
_entity_poly.type
_entity_poly.pdbx_seq_one_letter_code
_entity_poly.pdbx_strand_id
1 'polypeptide(L)'
;IYERLYQLGARGVLLRFETSNKKIYEEMRPGHKLEERINLIKEVKKMGYLIMTGFLIGLPGEEERDILENLRLTYELEAEMFSFGPFIPHPDTPLKDCRPPSEELVLDTIAKARILYPTSKILVTTAFQTLNKKDGLKKGLLAGANSLMINLTPKEYATLYEIYPNRDGVGEDIIKKIKEIITLLQEIGRAPADIGLS
;
A
#
# COMPACT_ATOMS: atom_id res chain seq x y z
N ILE A 1 -3.80 6.40 22.37
CA ILE A 1 -3.78 7.33 21.20
C ILE A 1 -4.96 7.08 20.28
N TYR A 2 -5.11 5.86 19.72
CA TYR A 2 -6.20 5.54 18.78
C TYR A 2 -7.61 5.87 19.31
N GLU A 3 -7.95 5.45 20.53
CA GLU A 3 -9.25 5.78 21.13
C GLU A 3 -9.52 7.30 21.16
N ARG A 4 -8.54 8.09 21.62
CA ARG A 4 -8.65 9.56 21.63
C ARG A 4 -8.82 10.13 20.22
N LEU A 5 -8.08 9.64 19.23
CA LEU A 5 -8.20 10.09 17.84
C LEU A 5 -9.58 9.74 17.26
N TYR A 6 -10.12 8.57 17.60
CA TYR A 6 -11.44 8.13 17.17
C TYR A 6 -12.53 9.05 17.71
N GLN A 7 -12.46 9.36 19.01
CA GLN A 7 -13.36 10.32 19.67
C GLN A 7 -13.29 11.72 19.03
N LEU A 8 -12.11 12.13 18.54
CA LEU A 8 -11.92 13.39 17.83
C LEU A 8 -12.33 13.37 16.34
N GLY A 9 -12.84 12.24 15.84
CA GLY A 9 -13.39 12.15 14.48
C GLY A 9 -12.56 11.38 13.46
N ALA A 10 -11.41 10.81 13.84
CA ALA A 10 -10.66 9.93 12.94
C ALA A 10 -11.47 8.65 12.65
N ARG A 11 -11.54 8.24 11.37
CA ARG A 11 -12.33 7.07 10.94
C ARG A 11 -11.54 6.02 10.17
N GLY A 12 -10.41 6.38 9.57
CA GLY A 12 -9.54 5.44 8.85
C GLY A 12 -8.17 5.34 9.48
N VAL A 13 -7.56 4.16 9.43
CA VAL A 13 -6.14 3.94 9.77
C VAL A 13 -5.49 3.12 8.67
N LEU A 14 -4.40 3.65 8.12
CA LEU A 14 -3.50 2.88 7.28
C LEU A 14 -2.38 2.29 8.15
N LEU A 15 -2.40 0.98 8.36
CA LEU A 15 -1.42 0.27 9.16
C LEU A 15 -1.11 -1.09 8.54
N ARG A 16 -0.01 -1.17 7.79
CA ARG A 16 0.46 -2.45 7.22
C ARG A 16 1.01 -3.37 8.30
N PHE A 17 0.78 -4.67 8.14
CA PHE A 17 1.42 -5.70 8.95
C PHE A 17 2.79 -6.11 8.37
N GLU A 18 3.17 -5.54 7.22
CA GLU A 18 4.46 -5.69 6.52
C GLU A 18 4.73 -7.08 5.94
N THR A 19 4.56 -8.15 6.72
CA THR A 19 4.63 -9.55 6.28
C THR A 19 3.98 -10.44 7.35
N SER A 20 3.36 -11.55 6.93
CA SER A 20 2.81 -12.61 7.79
C SER A 20 3.87 -13.60 8.23
N ASN A 21 5.06 -13.56 7.63
CA ASN A 21 6.19 -14.38 8.02
C ASN A 21 6.86 -13.77 9.25
N LYS A 22 6.69 -14.44 10.41
CA LYS A 22 7.20 -13.97 11.69
C LYS A 22 8.72 -13.73 11.69
N LYS A 23 9.48 -14.62 11.07
CA LYS A 23 10.96 -14.51 11.03
C LYS A 23 11.36 -13.26 10.26
N ILE A 24 10.81 -13.07 9.07
CA ILE A 24 11.08 -11.88 8.25
C ILE A 24 10.63 -10.62 9.00
N TYR A 25 9.45 -10.63 9.64
CA TYR A 25 8.95 -9.48 10.39
C TYR A 25 9.92 -9.03 11.50
N GLU A 26 10.39 -9.97 12.32
CA GLU A 26 11.26 -9.68 13.47
C GLU A 26 12.67 -9.27 13.01
N GLU A 27 13.16 -9.80 11.89
CA GLU A 27 14.41 -9.35 11.25
C GLU A 27 14.30 -7.92 10.71
N MET A 28 13.17 -7.59 10.06
CA MET A 28 12.94 -6.26 9.47
C MET A 28 12.55 -5.22 10.52
N ARG A 29 12.04 -5.64 11.69
CA ARG A 29 11.60 -4.76 12.79
C ARG A 29 12.17 -5.23 14.13
N PRO A 30 13.49 -5.10 14.36
CA PRO A 30 14.13 -5.55 15.59
C PRO A 30 13.46 -4.99 16.84
N GLY A 31 13.13 -5.87 17.79
CA GLY A 31 12.45 -5.51 19.04
C GLY A 31 10.92 -5.46 18.95
N HIS A 32 10.32 -5.75 17.79
CA HIS A 32 8.88 -5.84 17.61
C HIS A 32 8.45 -7.23 17.16
N LYS A 33 7.28 -7.67 17.62
CA LYS A 33 6.70 -8.96 17.22
C LYS A 33 5.54 -8.78 16.24
N LEU A 34 5.41 -9.71 15.30
CA LEU A 34 4.31 -9.69 14.34
C LEU A 34 2.95 -9.73 15.04
N GLU A 35 2.83 -10.54 16.10
CA GLU A 35 1.59 -10.70 16.84
C GLU A 35 1.12 -9.38 17.47
N GLU A 36 2.04 -8.54 17.95
CA GLU A 36 1.72 -7.22 18.52
C GLU A 36 1.11 -6.30 17.45
N ARG A 37 1.64 -6.37 16.22
CA ARG A 37 1.14 -5.59 15.08
C ARG A 37 -0.24 -6.06 14.64
N ILE A 38 -0.44 -7.36 14.52
CA ILE A 38 -1.74 -7.96 14.18
C ILE A 38 -2.78 -7.63 15.26
N ASN A 39 -2.41 -7.75 16.53
CA ASN A 39 -3.31 -7.42 17.64
C ASN A 39 -3.68 -5.93 17.62
N LEU A 40 -2.72 -5.04 17.37
CA LEU A 40 -3.02 -3.61 17.23
C LEU A 40 -4.03 -3.34 16.11
N ILE A 41 -3.87 -3.96 14.93
CA ILE A 41 -4.81 -3.80 13.82
C ILE A 41 -6.22 -4.26 14.24
N LYS A 42 -6.32 -5.43 14.90
CA LYS A 42 -7.60 -5.96 15.40
C LYS A 42 -8.24 -5.06 16.46
N GLU A 43 -7.47 -4.52 17.39
CA GLU A 43 -7.99 -3.61 18.42
C GLU A 43 -8.47 -2.29 17.82
N VAL A 44 -7.70 -1.69 16.91
CA VAL A 44 -8.11 -0.48 16.20
C VAL A 44 -9.39 -0.73 15.39
N LYS A 45 -9.51 -1.91 14.77
CA LYS A 45 -10.74 -2.31 14.09
C LYS A 45 -11.94 -2.40 15.02
N LYS A 46 -11.79 -3.05 16.18
CA LYS A 46 -12.87 -3.16 17.19
C LYS A 46 -13.37 -1.80 17.68
N MET A 47 -12.54 -0.76 17.65
CA MET A 47 -12.94 0.62 17.97
C MET A 47 -13.84 1.25 16.89
N GLY A 48 -13.98 0.63 15.71
CA GLY A 48 -14.82 1.11 14.61
C GLY A 48 -14.07 1.86 13.51
N TYR A 49 -12.74 1.72 13.43
CA TYR A 49 -11.95 2.27 12.32
C TYR A 49 -12.10 1.44 11.05
N LEU A 50 -12.16 2.12 9.90
CA LEU A 50 -11.87 1.56 8.60
C LEU A 50 -10.38 1.24 8.52
N ILE A 51 -10.04 -0.02 8.24
CA ILE A 51 -8.66 -0.48 8.22
C ILE A 51 -8.14 -0.55 6.80
N MET A 52 -7.08 0.19 6.52
CA MET A 52 -6.29 0.02 5.30
C MET A 52 -4.99 -0.70 5.68
N THR A 53 -4.82 -1.93 5.23
CA THR A 53 -3.66 -2.76 5.60
C THR A 53 -3.16 -3.61 4.44
N GLY A 54 -2.10 -4.36 4.67
CA GLY A 54 -1.40 -5.15 3.68
C GLY A 54 0.06 -5.31 4.07
N PHE A 55 0.88 -5.59 3.07
CA PHE A 55 2.26 -6.05 3.23
C PHE A 55 3.20 -5.41 2.21
N LEU A 56 4.49 -5.65 2.41
CA LEU A 56 5.52 -5.32 1.44
C LEU A 56 5.80 -6.53 0.56
N ILE A 57 5.91 -6.32 -0.75
CA ILE A 57 6.25 -7.36 -1.73
C ILE A 57 7.76 -7.30 -2.00
N GLY A 58 8.43 -8.43 -1.99
CA GLY A 58 9.86 -8.56 -2.29
C GLY A 58 10.77 -8.23 -1.11
N LEU A 59 10.33 -8.47 0.12
CA LEU A 59 11.26 -8.39 1.26
C LEU A 59 12.34 -9.47 1.15
N PRO A 60 13.59 -9.21 1.62
CA PRO A 60 14.64 -10.22 1.63
C PRO A 60 14.20 -11.50 2.36
N GLY A 61 14.28 -12.63 1.68
CA GLY A 61 13.86 -13.93 2.20
C GLY A 61 12.38 -14.26 2.02
N GLU A 62 11.57 -13.37 1.43
CA GLU A 62 10.16 -13.66 1.10
C GLU A 62 10.06 -14.70 -0.03
N GLU A 63 9.23 -15.71 0.20
CA GLU A 63 8.91 -16.76 -0.77
C GLU A 63 7.48 -16.58 -1.32
N GLU A 64 7.15 -17.25 -2.42
CA GLU A 64 5.80 -17.16 -3.01
C GLU A 64 4.68 -17.55 -2.03
N ARG A 65 4.92 -18.53 -1.16
CA ARG A 65 3.96 -18.92 -0.12
C ARG A 65 3.68 -17.79 0.86
N ASP A 66 4.67 -16.95 1.16
CA ASP A 66 4.50 -15.82 2.09
C ASP A 66 3.55 -14.79 1.47
N ILE A 67 3.64 -14.56 0.15
CA ILE A 67 2.71 -13.67 -0.57
C ILE A 67 1.27 -14.18 -0.47
N LEU A 68 1.03 -15.49 -0.64
CA LEU A 68 -0.31 -16.08 -0.51
C LEU A 68 -0.84 -15.97 0.93
N GLU A 69 0.00 -16.23 1.93
CA GLU A 69 -0.37 -16.05 3.34
C GLU A 69 -0.61 -14.58 3.70
N ASN A 70 0.15 -13.65 3.10
CA ASN A 70 -0.06 -12.22 3.25
C ASN A 70 -1.40 -11.77 2.66
N LEU A 71 -1.76 -12.28 1.48
CA LEU A 71 -3.08 -12.03 0.86
C LEU A 71 -4.20 -12.55 1.77
N ARG A 72 -4.07 -13.79 2.27
CA ARG A 72 -5.01 -14.39 3.23
C ARG A 72 -5.16 -13.55 4.49
N LEU A 73 -4.05 -13.16 5.11
CA LEU A 73 -4.06 -12.35 6.34
C LEU A 73 -4.68 -10.98 6.11
N THR A 74 -4.42 -10.34 4.96
CA THR A 74 -5.06 -9.05 4.62
C THR A 74 -6.58 -9.17 4.61
N TYR A 75 -7.11 -10.26 4.04
CA TYR A 75 -8.54 -10.54 4.04
C TYR A 75 -9.08 -10.90 5.42
N GLU A 76 -8.36 -11.70 6.21
CA GLU A 76 -8.77 -12.09 7.58
C GLU A 76 -8.77 -10.92 8.58
N LEU A 77 -7.97 -9.89 8.33
CA LEU A 77 -8.05 -8.62 9.04
C LEU A 77 -9.25 -7.78 8.60
N GLU A 78 -10.00 -8.25 7.60
CA GLU A 78 -11.15 -7.63 6.92
C GLU A 78 -10.86 -6.14 6.64
N ALA A 79 -9.77 -5.94 5.89
CA ALA A 79 -9.31 -4.64 5.46
C ALA A 79 -10.34 -3.98 4.51
N GLU A 80 -10.64 -2.71 4.77
CA GLU A 80 -11.43 -1.86 3.89
C GLU A 80 -10.72 -1.61 2.55
N MET A 81 -9.39 -1.47 2.59
CA MET A 81 -8.55 -1.33 1.41
C MET A 81 -7.24 -2.11 1.56
N PHE A 82 -6.94 -2.90 0.54
CA PHE A 82 -5.76 -3.73 0.41
C PHE A 82 -4.60 -2.88 -0.12
N SER A 83 -3.48 -2.88 0.59
CA SER A 83 -2.35 -1.98 0.34
C SER A 83 -1.05 -2.77 0.23
N PHE A 84 -0.69 -3.14 -1.00
CA PHE A 84 0.52 -3.93 -1.31
C PHE A 84 1.58 -3.04 -1.96
N GLY A 85 2.68 -2.81 -1.24
CA GLY A 85 3.77 -1.96 -1.74
C GLY A 85 4.99 -2.78 -2.09
N PRO A 86 5.62 -2.62 -3.26
CA PRO A 86 6.94 -3.20 -3.47
C PRO A 86 7.93 -2.64 -2.46
N PHE A 87 8.82 -3.49 -1.96
CA PHE A 87 10.02 -3.09 -1.25
C PHE A 87 10.93 -2.30 -2.21
N ILE A 88 11.38 -1.13 -1.78
CA ILE A 88 12.35 -0.32 -2.52
C ILE A 88 13.52 -0.05 -1.58
N PRO A 89 14.74 -0.52 -1.90
CA PRO A 89 15.90 -0.32 -1.04
C PRO A 89 16.23 1.17 -0.96
N HIS A 90 16.52 1.63 0.26
CA HIS A 90 16.97 2.99 0.50
C HIS A 90 18.49 3.00 0.73
N PRO A 91 19.26 3.89 0.08
CA PRO A 91 20.73 3.90 0.14
C PRO A 91 21.28 4.07 1.57
N ASP A 92 20.57 4.83 2.40
CA ASP A 92 20.95 5.09 3.81
C ASP A 92 20.40 4.07 4.81
N THR A 93 19.95 2.90 4.35
CA THR A 93 19.45 1.83 5.24
C THR A 93 20.30 0.58 5.14
N PRO A 94 20.26 -0.32 6.15
CA PRO A 94 20.99 -1.60 6.10
C PRO A 94 20.62 -2.48 4.89
N LEU A 95 19.46 -2.27 4.28
CA LEU A 95 18.96 -3.04 3.13
C LEU A 95 19.29 -2.41 1.77
N LYS A 96 20.22 -1.45 1.71
CA LYS A 96 20.59 -0.71 0.48
C LYS A 96 21.00 -1.61 -0.69
N ASP A 97 21.62 -2.75 -0.41
CA ASP A 97 22.15 -3.68 -1.42
C ASP A 97 21.14 -4.78 -1.81
N CYS A 98 19.95 -4.78 -1.19
CA CYS A 98 18.86 -5.68 -1.57
C CYS A 98 18.22 -5.23 -2.88
N ARG A 99 17.61 -6.18 -3.61
CA ARG A 99 16.93 -5.88 -4.88
C ARG A 99 15.44 -5.62 -4.65
N PRO A 100 14.84 -4.63 -5.34
CA PRO A 100 13.38 -4.51 -5.37
C PRO A 100 12.76 -5.72 -6.12
N PRO A 101 11.47 -6.03 -5.90
CA PRO A 101 10.77 -7.06 -6.65
C PRO A 101 10.66 -6.67 -8.14
N SER A 102 10.42 -7.68 -8.99
CA SER A 102 10.05 -7.41 -10.39
C SER A 102 8.68 -6.76 -10.47
N GLU A 103 8.47 -5.98 -11.54
CA GLU A 103 7.14 -5.44 -11.87
C GLU A 103 6.09 -6.56 -12.01
N GLU A 104 6.48 -7.66 -12.66
CA GLU A 104 5.64 -8.84 -12.86
C GLU A 104 5.13 -9.42 -11.53
N LEU A 105 6.00 -9.53 -10.53
CA LEU A 105 5.61 -10.04 -9.21
C LEU A 105 4.57 -9.13 -8.52
N VAL A 106 4.71 -7.81 -8.67
CA VAL A 106 3.75 -6.85 -8.10
C VAL A 106 2.40 -6.95 -8.80
N LEU A 107 2.40 -7.01 -10.14
CA LEU A 107 1.18 -7.16 -10.93
C LEU A 107 0.48 -8.50 -10.68
N ASP A 108 1.24 -9.59 -10.59
CA ASP A 108 0.75 -10.93 -10.24
C ASP A 108 0.11 -10.92 -8.84
N THR A 109 0.73 -10.27 -7.86
CA THR A 109 0.16 -10.11 -6.51
C THR A 109 -1.18 -9.37 -6.55
N ILE A 110 -1.28 -8.28 -7.32
CA ILE A 110 -2.54 -7.53 -7.49
C ILE A 110 -3.61 -8.41 -8.17
N ALA A 111 -3.24 -9.15 -9.21
CA ALA A 111 -4.16 -10.03 -9.94
C ALA A 111 -4.66 -11.18 -9.06
N LYS A 112 -3.77 -11.84 -8.31
CA LYS A 112 -4.11 -12.87 -7.31
C LYS A 112 -5.09 -12.33 -6.27
N ALA A 113 -4.83 -11.13 -5.73
CA ALA A 113 -5.73 -10.49 -4.78
C ALA A 113 -7.14 -10.25 -5.35
N ARG A 114 -7.24 -9.77 -6.60
CA ARG A 114 -8.52 -9.55 -7.27
C ARG A 114 -9.28 -10.86 -7.50
N ILE A 115 -8.59 -11.92 -7.92
CA ILE A 115 -9.21 -13.23 -8.17
C ILE A 115 -9.72 -13.85 -6.87
N LEU A 116 -8.90 -13.83 -5.81
CA LEU A 116 -9.26 -14.41 -4.51
C LEU A 116 -10.33 -13.59 -3.78
N TYR A 117 -10.30 -12.26 -3.93
CA TYR A 117 -11.17 -11.33 -3.20
C TYR A 117 -11.84 -10.32 -4.16
N PRO A 118 -12.85 -10.76 -4.96
CA PRO A 118 -13.40 -9.99 -6.08
C PRO A 118 -14.02 -8.65 -5.73
N THR A 119 -14.44 -8.43 -4.48
CA THR A 119 -15.07 -7.18 -4.01
C THR A 119 -14.10 -6.23 -3.32
N SER A 120 -12.84 -6.63 -3.13
CA SER A 120 -11.85 -5.83 -2.40
C SER A 120 -11.51 -4.52 -3.11
N LYS A 121 -11.23 -3.48 -2.31
CA LYS A 121 -10.60 -2.24 -2.77
C LYS A 121 -9.09 -2.46 -2.75
N ILE A 122 -8.45 -2.48 -3.91
CA ILE A 122 -7.01 -2.75 -4.04
C ILE A 122 -6.32 -1.49 -4.51
N LEU A 123 -5.37 -1.01 -3.69
CA LEU A 123 -4.62 0.21 -3.91
C LEU A 123 -3.47 0.00 -4.90
N VAL A 124 -3.38 0.84 -5.93
CA VAL A 124 -2.11 1.07 -6.63
C VAL A 124 -1.25 2.01 -5.80
N THR A 125 -0.19 1.48 -5.21
CA THR A 125 0.64 2.25 -4.28
C THR A 125 1.57 3.20 -5.03
N THR A 126 1.93 4.32 -4.39
CA THR A 126 2.98 5.22 -4.91
C THR A 126 4.32 4.51 -5.06
N ALA A 127 4.59 3.49 -4.24
CA ALA A 127 5.80 2.67 -4.36
C ALA A 127 5.82 1.92 -5.69
N PHE A 128 4.70 1.35 -6.14
CA PHE A 128 4.65 0.71 -7.45
C PHE A 128 4.79 1.71 -8.61
N GLN A 129 4.20 2.90 -8.49
CA GLN A 129 4.41 4.00 -9.45
C GLN A 129 5.88 4.48 -9.45
N THR A 130 6.58 4.38 -8.32
CA THR A 130 8.01 4.71 -8.24
C THR A 130 8.88 3.63 -8.88
N LEU A 131 8.53 2.35 -8.68
CA LEU A 131 9.20 1.21 -9.30
C LEU A 131 9.04 1.22 -10.82
N ASN A 132 7.85 1.58 -11.32
CA ASN A 132 7.58 1.78 -12.74
C ASN A 132 6.93 3.16 -12.99
N LYS A 133 7.78 4.17 -13.21
CA LYS A 133 7.36 5.56 -13.50
C LYS A 133 6.69 5.76 -14.85
N LYS A 134 6.83 4.80 -15.78
CA LYS A 134 6.29 4.92 -17.13
C LYS A 134 4.79 4.67 -17.14
N ASP A 135 4.36 3.54 -16.59
CA ASP A 135 2.97 3.10 -16.68
C ASP A 135 2.48 2.28 -15.47
N GLY A 136 3.17 2.35 -14.33
CA GLY A 136 2.83 1.57 -13.12
C GLY A 136 1.38 1.80 -12.64
N LEU A 137 0.87 3.04 -12.68
CA LEU A 137 -0.52 3.32 -12.33
C LEU A 137 -1.50 2.60 -13.27
N LYS A 138 -1.30 2.76 -14.58
CA LYS A 138 -2.13 2.15 -15.61
C LYS A 138 -2.14 0.63 -15.49
N LYS A 139 -0.96 0.02 -15.41
CA LYS A 139 -0.83 -1.44 -15.31
C LYS A 139 -1.39 -2.00 -14.01
N GLY A 140 -1.19 -1.32 -12.88
CA GLY A 140 -1.79 -1.71 -11.61
C GLY A 140 -3.32 -1.73 -11.68
N LEU A 141 -3.93 -0.70 -12.28
CA LEU A 141 -5.39 -0.64 -12.49
C LEU A 141 -5.90 -1.75 -13.42
N LEU A 142 -5.17 -2.05 -14.49
CA LEU A 142 -5.49 -3.13 -15.42
C LEU A 142 -5.29 -4.53 -14.83
N ALA A 143 -4.37 -4.69 -13.86
CA ALA A 143 -4.16 -5.95 -13.14
C ALA A 143 -5.25 -6.27 -12.11
N GLY A 144 -6.17 -5.34 -11.84
CA GLY A 144 -7.30 -5.56 -10.94
C GLY A 144 -7.41 -4.55 -9.79
N ALA A 145 -6.47 -3.61 -9.68
CA ALA A 145 -6.59 -2.52 -8.71
C ALA A 145 -7.72 -1.54 -9.08
N ASN A 146 -8.28 -0.89 -8.07
CA ASN A 146 -9.41 0.04 -8.21
C ASN A 146 -9.35 1.19 -7.20
N SER A 147 -8.21 1.42 -6.56
CA SER A 147 -7.98 2.53 -5.64
C SER A 147 -6.61 3.16 -5.89
N LEU A 148 -6.48 4.45 -5.62
CA LEU A 148 -5.24 5.22 -5.72
C LEU A 148 -5.20 6.27 -4.60
N MET A 149 -4.00 6.73 -4.25
CA MET A 149 -3.80 7.82 -3.29
C MET A 149 -2.97 8.92 -3.96
N ILE A 150 -3.42 10.16 -3.87
CA ILE A 150 -2.74 11.33 -4.42
C ILE A 150 -1.94 12.00 -3.31
N ASN A 151 -0.68 12.33 -3.59
CA ASN A 151 0.17 13.03 -2.65
C ASN A 151 -0.20 14.53 -2.62
N LEU A 152 -0.52 15.05 -1.43
CA LEU A 152 -0.85 16.46 -1.19
C LEU A 152 0.19 17.15 -0.29
N THR A 153 1.34 16.52 -0.06
CA THR A 153 2.39 17.07 0.81
C THR A 153 2.93 18.38 0.22
N PRO A 154 2.99 19.49 0.99
CA PRO A 154 3.55 20.75 0.51
C PRO A 154 4.99 20.57 0.02
N LYS A 155 5.35 21.31 -1.04
CA LYS A 155 6.63 21.16 -1.74
C LYS A 155 7.85 21.31 -0.82
N GLU A 156 7.77 22.20 0.16
CA GLU A 156 8.84 22.45 1.15
C GLU A 156 9.11 21.27 2.09
N TYR A 157 8.14 20.39 2.30
CA TYR A 157 8.28 19.20 3.16
C TYR A 157 8.38 17.89 2.36
N ALA A 158 8.05 17.92 1.06
CA ALA A 158 7.93 16.71 0.27
C ALA A 158 9.24 15.91 0.17
N THR A 159 10.40 16.59 0.19
CA THR A 159 11.73 15.97 0.18
C THR A 159 12.14 15.40 1.53
N LEU A 160 11.51 15.82 2.64
CA LEU A 160 11.81 15.30 3.97
C LEU A 160 11.14 13.94 4.24
N TYR A 161 10.15 13.56 3.43
CA TYR A 161 9.40 12.31 3.57
C TYR A 161 9.94 11.24 2.62
N GLU A 162 11.11 10.72 2.95
CA GLU A 162 11.86 9.75 2.13
C GLU A 162 11.83 8.34 2.74
N ILE A 163 10.69 7.63 2.59
CA ILE A 163 10.60 6.20 2.97
C ILE A 163 11.47 5.34 2.04
N TYR A 164 11.56 5.75 0.77
CA TYR A 164 12.39 5.16 -0.28
C TYR A 164 12.76 6.27 -1.29
N PRO A 165 13.88 6.13 -2.01
CA PRO A 165 14.38 7.20 -2.87
C PRO A 165 13.48 7.45 -4.08
N ASN A 166 13.54 8.68 -4.61
CA ASN A 166 12.93 9.07 -5.89
C ASN A 166 11.40 8.87 -5.98
N ARG A 167 10.70 8.95 -4.84
CA ARG A 167 9.25 8.76 -4.72
C ARG A 167 8.45 9.58 -5.76
N ASP A 168 7.49 8.93 -6.40
CA ASP A 168 6.58 9.57 -7.37
C ASP A 168 5.73 10.69 -6.74
N GLY A 169 5.49 11.75 -7.50
CA GLY A 169 4.62 12.87 -7.09
C GLY A 169 5.26 13.90 -6.15
N VAL A 170 6.58 13.88 -5.95
CA VAL A 170 7.28 14.89 -5.13
C VAL A 170 7.37 16.22 -5.89
N GLY A 171 6.72 17.26 -5.36
CA GLY A 171 6.80 18.62 -5.89
C GLY A 171 5.96 18.89 -7.15
N GLU A 172 5.06 17.97 -7.53
CA GLU A 172 4.12 18.13 -8.64
C GLU A 172 2.98 19.08 -8.29
N ASP A 173 2.44 19.75 -9.31
CA ASP A 173 1.20 20.52 -9.19
C ASP A 173 0.01 19.57 -9.03
N ILE A 174 -0.72 19.72 -7.92
CA ILE A 174 -1.84 18.84 -7.54
C ILE A 174 -2.97 18.87 -8.57
N ILE A 175 -3.31 20.06 -9.09
CA ILE A 175 -4.40 20.22 -10.05
C ILE A 175 -4.03 19.53 -11.36
N LYS A 176 -2.77 19.67 -11.79
CA LYS A 176 -2.24 18.97 -12.95
C LYS A 176 -2.30 17.45 -12.77
N LYS A 177 -1.83 16.93 -11.63
CA LYS A 177 -1.82 15.49 -11.35
C LYS A 177 -3.23 14.90 -11.33
N ILE A 178 -4.20 15.60 -10.74
CA ILE A 178 -5.61 15.17 -10.75
C ILE A 178 -6.14 15.07 -12.18
N LYS A 179 -5.86 16.07 -13.03
CA LYS A 179 -6.29 16.06 -14.44
C LYS A 179 -5.67 14.88 -15.20
N GLU A 180 -4.37 14.64 -15.04
CA GLU A 180 -3.67 13.50 -15.67
C GLU A 180 -4.27 12.16 -15.24
N ILE A 181 -4.59 12.00 -13.96
CA ILE A 181 -5.25 10.78 -13.44
C ILE A 181 -6.64 10.63 -14.05
N ILE A 182 -7.44 11.69 -14.13
CA ILE A 182 -8.79 11.63 -14.74
C ILE A 182 -8.70 11.22 -16.21
N THR A 183 -7.78 11.82 -16.98
CA THR A 183 -7.54 11.45 -18.38
C THR A 183 -7.16 9.98 -18.50
N LEU A 184 -6.21 9.51 -17.67
CA LEU A 184 -5.80 8.10 -17.66
C LEU A 184 -6.98 7.17 -17.37
N LEU A 185 -7.81 7.50 -16.38
CA LEU A 185 -8.99 6.69 -16.04
C LEU A 185 -9.93 6.58 -17.25
N GLN A 186 -10.20 7.70 -17.93
CA GLN A 186 -11.04 7.73 -19.13
C GLN A 186 -10.45 6.88 -20.27
N GLU A 187 -9.14 6.96 -20.50
CA GLU A 187 -8.45 6.14 -21.52
C GLU A 187 -8.60 4.63 -21.29
N ILE A 188 -8.72 4.19 -20.05
CA ILE A 188 -8.92 2.77 -19.69
C ILE A 188 -10.39 2.42 -19.44
N GLY A 189 -11.33 3.28 -19.85
CA GLY A 189 -12.76 3.04 -19.71
C GLY A 189 -13.27 3.10 -18.26
N ARG A 190 -12.61 3.89 -17.41
CA ARG A 190 -12.96 4.09 -16.00
C ARG A 190 -13.23 5.57 -15.69
N ALA A 191 -13.81 5.81 -14.52
CA ALA A 191 -14.05 7.14 -13.99
C ALA A 191 -13.77 7.16 -12.48
N PRO A 192 -13.47 8.33 -11.89
CA PRO A 192 -13.48 8.49 -10.45
C PRO A 192 -14.86 8.10 -9.89
N ALA A 193 -14.88 7.28 -8.86
CA ALA A 193 -16.08 7.07 -8.06
C ALA A 193 -16.03 8.03 -6.87
N ASP A 194 -17.14 8.69 -6.57
CA ASP A 194 -17.28 9.37 -5.30
C ASP A 194 -17.24 8.33 -4.17
N ILE A 195 -16.69 8.70 -3.02
CA ILE A 195 -16.87 7.94 -1.78
C ILE A 195 -18.25 8.35 -1.25
N GLY A 196 -19.27 8.09 -2.06
CA GLY A 196 -20.65 8.38 -1.73
C GLY A 196 -20.98 7.63 -0.46
N LEU A 197 -21.25 8.38 0.61
CA LEU A 197 -22.28 8.01 1.58
C LEU A 197 -23.53 7.67 0.77
N SER A 198 -23.66 6.39 0.40
CA SER A 198 -24.92 5.76 0.03
C SER A 198 -25.51 5.11 1.26
#